data_AF-A0A2N2TA58-F1
#
_entry.id   AF-A0A2N2TA58-F1
#
_cell.length_a   1.000
_cell.length_b   1.000
_cell.length_c   1.000
_cell.angle_alpha   90.00
_cell.angle_beta   90.00
_cell.angle_gamma   90.00
#
_symmetry.space_group_name_H-M   'P 1'
#
loop_
_entity.id
_entity.type
_entity.pdbx_description
1 polymer ?
#
loop_
_entity_poly.entity_id
_entity_poly.type
_entity_poly.pdbx_seq_one_letter_code
_entity_poly.pdbx_strand_id
1 'polypeptide(L)'
;MNPSTVKTYLPWVVAVALFMEGLDTTIVNTAVPAIAEGLQVTPLSLKPVVTSYILSLAVCIPVSGWMADRYGTRRVFSIAVAVFTVASVLCGLAQNAPMLVAGRILQGVGAAMMMPVGRLAIIRTFPKAELLRAMNFVIIPALIGPLLGPTVGGLIVHWFSWHTIFFINVPVGLMALWLAHRYMPDYRGEPRRPLDVVGLVLFGSGAALLSWLLEIFGEHQIDATSGALLLALSLGLLGAYFLHARETAHPLLRLALFRVRTFRVSVVGGFITRLGVGGMPFLLPFLYQLGLGMPAWQSGLLMMPVAAAAMFMKFISSRVLARFGYRRVLIVNTVMIGIVVCLFSLVTPATPIALIVLLALALGFFNSLQYTSMNSMAFADIDAPDSSMASTIASSMQ
;
A
#
# COMPACT_ATOMS: atom_id res chain seq x y z
N MET A 1 30.53 -7.92 1.36
CA MET A 1 30.15 -6.48 1.34
C MET A 1 30.38 -5.90 2.71
N ASN A 2 30.84 -4.65 2.78
CA ASN A 2 31.06 -3.99 4.07
C ASN A 2 29.69 -3.74 4.76
N PRO A 3 29.45 -4.19 6.01
CA PRO A 3 28.14 -4.09 6.66
C PRO A 3 27.62 -2.66 6.79
N SER A 4 28.53 -1.69 6.95
CA SER A 4 28.22 -0.25 6.99
C SER A 4 27.61 0.27 5.68
N THR A 5 28.11 -0.20 4.54
CA THR A 5 27.60 0.14 3.21
C THR A 5 26.20 -0.43 2.99
N VAL A 6 25.95 -1.69 3.38
CA VAL A 6 24.62 -2.32 3.28
C VAL A 6 23.59 -1.53 4.08
N LYS A 7 23.91 -1.20 5.34
CA LYS A 7 23.01 -0.40 6.21
C LYS A 7 22.71 0.99 5.64
N THR A 8 23.62 1.57 4.87
CA THR A 8 23.42 2.91 4.31
C THR A 8 22.53 2.87 3.05
N TYR A 9 22.76 1.92 2.15
CA TYR A 9 22.10 1.89 0.83
C TYR A 9 20.86 1.00 0.76
N LEU A 10 20.70 0.00 1.64
CA LEU A 10 19.52 -0.87 1.63
C LEU A 10 18.20 -0.10 1.81
N PRO A 11 18.07 0.88 2.73
CA PRO A 11 16.88 1.70 2.83
C PRO A 11 16.56 2.46 1.54
N TRP A 12 17.58 2.94 0.81
CA TRP A 12 17.40 3.60 -0.48
C TRP A 12 16.86 2.64 -1.54
N VAL A 13 17.37 1.41 -1.60
CA VAL A 13 16.89 0.40 -2.56
C VAL A 13 15.39 0.17 -2.39
N VAL A 14 14.96 -0.05 -1.15
CA VAL A 14 13.54 -0.29 -0.84
C VAL A 14 12.72 0.98 -1.04
N ALA A 15 13.24 2.14 -0.67
CA ALA A 15 12.56 3.42 -0.84
C ALA A 15 12.29 3.76 -2.31
N VAL A 16 13.25 3.53 -3.21
CA VAL A 16 13.07 3.78 -4.66
C VAL A 16 11.99 2.87 -5.23
N ALA A 17 11.98 1.59 -4.84
CA ALA A 17 10.95 0.64 -5.27
C ALA A 17 9.54 1.04 -4.79
N LEU A 18 9.38 1.41 -3.51
CA LEU A 18 8.09 1.86 -2.98
C LEU A 18 7.65 3.22 -3.53
N PHE A 19 8.61 4.12 -3.78
CA PHE A 19 8.34 5.38 -4.47
C PHE A 19 7.79 5.12 -5.87
N MET A 20 8.44 4.24 -6.63
CA MET A 20 8.00 3.84 -7.97
C MET A 20 6.58 3.25 -7.94
N GLU A 21 6.31 2.33 -7.01
CA GLU A 21 4.99 1.70 -6.84
C GLU A 21 3.90 2.74 -6.48
N GLY A 22 4.18 3.62 -5.52
CA GLY A 22 3.24 4.65 -5.09
C GLY A 22 2.99 5.73 -6.14
N LEU A 23 4.03 6.10 -6.88
CA LEU A 23 3.95 7.02 -8.01
C LEU A 23 3.10 6.42 -9.14
N ASP A 24 3.37 5.18 -9.55
CA ASP A 24 2.65 4.49 -10.61
C ASP A 24 1.14 4.40 -10.33
N THR A 25 0.79 3.96 -9.12
CA THR A 25 -0.61 3.80 -8.71
C THR A 25 -1.39 5.12 -8.80
N THR A 26 -0.76 6.24 -8.46
CA THR A 26 -1.42 7.55 -8.40
C THR A 26 -1.39 8.31 -9.72
N ILE A 27 -0.31 8.20 -10.50
CA ILE A 27 -0.23 8.76 -11.85
C ILE A 27 -1.33 8.16 -12.73
N VAL A 28 -1.48 6.82 -12.73
CA VAL A 28 -2.48 6.14 -13.57
C VAL A 28 -3.89 6.60 -13.23
N ASN A 29 -4.24 6.68 -11.94
CA ASN A 29 -5.54 7.17 -11.49
C ASN A 29 -5.85 8.61 -11.97
N THR A 30 -4.82 9.45 -12.04
CA THR A 30 -4.97 10.84 -12.52
C THR A 30 -5.09 10.90 -14.04
N ALA A 31 -4.43 9.99 -14.74
CA ALA A 31 -4.39 9.93 -16.20
C ALA A 31 -5.59 9.21 -16.84
N VAL A 32 -6.47 8.56 -16.05
CA VAL A 32 -7.62 7.77 -16.56
C VAL A 32 -8.41 8.49 -17.67
N PRO A 33 -8.79 9.78 -17.52
CA PRO A 33 -9.56 10.46 -18.57
C PRO A 33 -8.81 10.54 -19.92
N ALA A 34 -7.51 10.79 -19.88
CA ALA A 34 -6.70 10.90 -21.10
C ALA A 34 -6.33 9.54 -21.70
N ILE A 35 -6.17 8.49 -20.88
CA ILE A 35 -6.04 7.12 -21.38
C ILE A 35 -7.34 6.72 -22.10
N ALA A 36 -8.50 7.12 -21.56
CA ALA A 36 -9.80 6.81 -22.14
C ALA A 36 -9.96 7.48 -23.51
N GLU A 37 -9.61 8.76 -23.60
CA GLU A 37 -9.57 9.50 -24.87
C GLU A 37 -8.59 8.88 -25.87
N GLY A 38 -7.36 8.56 -25.43
CA GLY A 38 -6.34 7.97 -26.29
C GLY A 38 -6.68 6.56 -26.80
N LEU A 39 -7.50 5.80 -26.06
CA LEU A 39 -8.00 4.49 -26.46
C LEU A 39 -9.40 4.53 -27.07
N GLN A 40 -10.01 5.71 -27.20
CA GLN A 40 -11.37 5.92 -27.70
C GLN A 40 -12.43 5.07 -26.96
N VAL A 41 -12.29 4.97 -25.64
CA VAL A 41 -13.22 4.25 -24.75
C VAL A 41 -13.77 5.20 -23.70
N THR A 42 -14.85 4.80 -23.03
CA THR A 42 -15.34 5.58 -21.88
C THR A 42 -14.38 5.44 -20.68
N PRO A 43 -14.22 6.46 -19.84
CA PRO A 43 -13.43 6.36 -18.61
C PRO A 43 -13.88 5.21 -17.69
N LEU A 44 -15.18 4.90 -17.68
CA LEU A 44 -15.74 3.79 -16.92
C LEU A 44 -15.21 2.43 -17.42
N SER A 45 -14.99 2.28 -18.73
CA SER A 45 -14.40 1.08 -19.33
C SER A 45 -12.95 0.85 -18.91
N LEU A 46 -12.27 1.85 -18.37
CA LEU A 46 -10.90 1.73 -17.86
C LEU A 46 -10.82 1.35 -16.39
N LYS A 47 -11.95 1.29 -15.67
CA LYS A 47 -11.96 0.81 -14.29
C LYS A 47 -11.17 -0.50 -14.10
N PRO A 48 -11.33 -1.54 -14.96
CA PRO A 48 -10.55 -2.79 -14.87
C PRO A 48 -9.03 -2.62 -14.89
N VAL A 49 -8.50 -1.52 -15.44
CA VAL A 49 -7.05 -1.21 -15.46
C VAL A 49 -6.54 -0.95 -14.03
N VAL A 50 -7.34 -0.29 -13.20
CA VAL A 50 -7.01 0.00 -11.81
C VAL A 50 -7.34 -1.21 -10.94
N THR A 51 -8.51 -1.81 -11.14
CA THR A 51 -8.98 -2.94 -10.31
C THR A 51 -8.06 -4.14 -10.42
N SER A 52 -7.66 -4.51 -11.64
CA SER A 52 -6.85 -5.70 -11.91
C SER A 52 -5.46 -5.63 -11.27
N TYR A 53 -4.89 -4.43 -11.18
CA TYR A 53 -3.64 -4.18 -10.47
C TYR A 53 -3.79 -4.43 -8.96
N ILE A 54 -4.81 -3.85 -8.33
CA ILE A 54 -5.10 -4.02 -6.89
C ILE A 54 -5.45 -5.48 -6.58
N LEU A 55 -6.20 -6.13 -7.47
CA LEU A 55 -6.58 -7.53 -7.35
C LEU A 55 -5.34 -8.43 -7.40
N SER A 56 -4.45 -8.20 -8.36
CA SER A 56 -3.21 -8.94 -8.49
C SER A 56 -2.30 -8.74 -7.28
N LEU A 57 -2.21 -7.51 -6.75
CA LEU A 57 -1.55 -7.23 -5.47
C LEU A 57 -2.14 -8.09 -4.34
N ALA A 58 -3.44 -8.03 -4.13
CA ALA A 58 -4.11 -8.73 -3.03
C ALA A 58 -3.88 -10.26 -3.08
N VAL A 59 -3.91 -10.85 -4.27
CA VAL A 59 -3.71 -12.30 -4.47
C VAL A 59 -2.25 -12.71 -4.32
N CYS A 60 -1.30 -11.89 -4.80
CA CYS A 60 0.11 -12.27 -4.85
C CYS A 60 0.92 -11.90 -3.60
N ILE A 61 0.48 -10.90 -2.81
CA ILE A 61 1.18 -10.51 -1.56
C ILE A 61 1.38 -11.72 -0.62
N PRO A 62 0.37 -12.58 -0.34
CA PRO A 62 0.53 -13.77 0.51
C PRO A 62 1.69 -14.69 0.14
N VAL A 63 2.00 -14.82 -1.15
CA VAL A 63 3.02 -15.72 -1.69
C VAL A 63 4.44 -15.14 -1.52
N SER A 64 4.55 -13.82 -1.41
CA SER A 64 5.83 -13.11 -1.41
C SER A 64 6.78 -13.58 -0.30
N GLY A 65 6.27 -13.83 0.91
CA GLY A 65 7.06 -14.31 2.05
C GLY A 65 7.63 -15.71 1.82
N TRP A 66 6.82 -16.64 1.31
CA TRP A 66 7.26 -17.99 0.97
C TRP A 66 8.32 -17.97 -0.14
N MET A 67 8.12 -17.14 -1.18
CA MET A 67 9.10 -16.98 -2.25
C MET A 67 10.42 -16.42 -1.73
N ALA A 68 10.37 -15.38 -0.88
CA ALA A 68 11.57 -14.78 -0.29
C ALA A 68 12.35 -15.77 0.58
N ASP A 69 11.66 -16.60 1.37
CA ASP A 69 12.33 -17.60 2.21
C ASP A 69 12.94 -18.73 1.37
N ARG A 70 12.27 -19.18 0.30
CA ARG A 70 12.75 -20.28 -0.55
C ARG A 70 13.84 -19.87 -1.54
N TYR A 71 13.65 -18.77 -2.25
CA TYR A 71 14.52 -18.34 -3.36
C TYR A 71 15.51 -17.23 -2.97
N GLY A 72 15.33 -16.64 -1.79
CA GLY A 72 16.18 -15.57 -1.25
C GLY A 72 15.64 -14.18 -1.52
N THR A 73 15.81 -13.27 -0.54
CA THR A 73 15.29 -11.89 -0.60
C THR A 73 15.83 -11.12 -1.79
N ARG A 74 17.12 -11.26 -2.12
CA ARG A 74 17.74 -10.51 -3.23
C ARG A 74 17.19 -10.93 -4.58
N ARG A 75 17.05 -12.24 -4.79
CA ARG A 75 16.59 -12.80 -6.07
C ARG A 75 15.12 -12.45 -6.32
N VAL A 76 14.27 -12.64 -5.31
CA VAL A 76 12.83 -12.38 -5.42
C VAL A 76 12.55 -10.90 -5.61
N PHE A 77 13.19 -10.02 -4.85
CA PHE A 77 13.03 -8.58 -5.04
C PHE A 77 13.52 -8.10 -6.41
N SER A 78 14.66 -8.61 -6.90
CA SER A 78 15.17 -8.24 -8.22
C SER A 78 14.23 -8.73 -9.34
N ILE A 79 13.70 -9.95 -9.24
CA ILE A 79 12.71 -10.45 -10.21
C ILE A 79 11.44 -9.61 -10.15
N ALA A 80 10.96 -9.25 -8.96
CA ALA A 80 9.78 -8.42 -8.77
C ALA A 80 9.92 -7.05 -9.47
N VAL A 81 11.06 -6.37 -9.27
CA VAL A 81 11.35 -5.08 -9.92
C VAL A 81 11.47 -5.27 -11.44
N ALA A 82 12.11 -6.34 -11.92
CA ALA A 82 12.23 -6.62 -13.35
C ALA A 82 10.86 -6.87 -14.00
N VAL A 83 10.01 -7.69 -13.37
CA VAL A 83 8.64 -7.96 -13.83
C VAL A 83 7.83 -6.67 -13.86
N PHE A 84 7.89 -5.85 -12.80
CA PHE A 84 7.22 -4.55 -12.76
C PHE A 84 7.70 -3.64 -13.90
N THR A 85 9.01 -3.57 -14.14
CA THR A 85 9.60 -2.71 -15.17
C THR A 85 9.18 -3.14 -16.57
N VAL A 86 9.25 -4.44 -16.87
CA VAL A 86 8.81 -5.00 -18.15
C VAL A 86 7.31 -4.83 -18.34
N ALA A 87 6.51 -5.06 -17.30
CA ALA A 87 5.08 -4.82 -17.34
C ALA A 87 4.75 -3.36 -17.62
N SER A 88 5.50 -2.42 -17.04
CA SER A 88 5.34 -0.99 -17.33
C SER A 88 5.65 -0.67 -18.79
N VAL A 89 6.67 -1.27 -19.39
CA VAL A 89 6.92 -1.14 -20.85
C VAL A 89 5.74 -1.69 -21.66
N LEU A 90 5.19 -2.84 -21.28
CA LEU A 90 4.01 -3.41 -21.95
C LEU A 90 2.78 -2.51 -21.84
N CYS A 91 2.56 -1.89 -20.69
CA CYS A 91 1.50 -0.88 -20.50
C CYS A 91 1.75 0.37 -21.36
N GLY A 92 3.00 0.84 -21.47
CA GLY A 92 3.38 1.96 -22.32
C GLY A 92 3.31 1.66 -23.83
N LEU A 93 3.22 0.39 -24.22
CA LEU A 93 3.00 -0.06 -25.60
C LEU A 93 1.55 -0.49 -25.85
N ALA A 94 0.66 -0.35 -24.87
CA ALA A 94 -0.70 -0.86 -24.97
C ALA A 94 -1.54 -0.05 -25.97
N GLN A 95 -2.12 -0.74 -26.95
CA GLN A 95 -2.97 -0.11 -27.99
C GLN A 95 -4.47 -0.24 -27.72
N ASN A 96 -4.86 -1.02 -26.71
CA ASN A 96 -6.24 -1.26 -26.35
C ASN A 96 -6.37 -1.56 -24.85
N ALA A 97 -7.58 -1.40 -24.31
CA ALA A 97 -7.85 -1.60 -22.89
C ALA A 97 -7.51 -3.04 -22.40
N PRO A 98 -7.82 -4.13 -23.13
CA PRO A 98 -7.45 -5.48 -22.69
C PRO A 98 -5.94 -5.69 -22.55
N MET A 99 -5.14 -5.18 -23.50
CA MET A 99 -3.68 -5.24 -23.41
C MET A 99 -3.16 -4.47 -22.20
N LEU A 100 -3.75 -3.29 -21.93
CA LEU A 100 -3.41 -2.49 -20.76
C LEU A 100 -3.75 -3.23 -19.45
N VAL A 101 -4.93 -3.84 -19.36
CA VAL A 101 -5.34 -4.68 -18.22
C VAL A 101 -4.38 -5.85 -18.01
N ALA A 102 -3.98 -6.56 -19.07
CA ALA A 102 -3.01 -7.65 -18.96
C ALA A 102 -1.65 -7.17 -18.44
N GLY A 103 -1.17 -6.03 -18.93
CA GLY A 103 0.03 -5.38 -18.41
C GLY A 103 -0.10 -5.01 -16.93
N ARG A 104 -1.24 -4.48 -16.51
CA ARG A 104 -1.51 -4.12 -15.10
C ARG A 104 -1.58 -5.31 -14.17
N ILE A 105 -2.11 -6.45 -14.62
CA ILE A 105 -2.04 -7.71 -13.86
C ILE A 105 -0.58 -8.08 -13.65
N LEU A 106 0.23 -8.10 -14.71
CA LEU A 106 1.65 -8.45 -14.58
C LEU A 106 2.42 -7.46 -13.68
N GLN A 107 2.09 -6.17 -13.77
CA GLN A 107 2.66 -5.12 -12.94
C GLN A 107 2.30 -5.31 -11.46
N GLY A 108 1.04 -5.70 -11.17
CA GLY A 108 0.56 -6.04 -9.84
C GLY A 108 1.30 -7.25 -9.24
N VAL A 109 1.59 -8.29 -10.03
CA VAL A 109 2.40 -9.44 -9.59
C VAL A 109 3.80 -9.00 -9.14
N GLY A 110 4.43 -8.10 -9.90
CA GLY A 110 5.72 -7.51 -9.53
C GLY A 110 5.62 -6.70 -8.24
N ALA A 111 4.71 -5.74 -8.19
CA ALA A 111 4.51 -4.85 -7.05
C ALA A 111 4.20 -5.62 -5.74
N ALA A 112 3.44 -6.72 -5.82
CA ALA A 112 3.02 -7.54 -4.69
C ALA A 112 4.19 -8.10 -3.89
N MET A 113 5.35 -8.25 -4.52
CA MET A 113 6.56 -8.79 -3.90
C MET A 113 7.52 -7.68 -3.47
N MET A 114 7.45 -6.47 -4.04
CA MET A 114 8.41 -5.40 -3.77
C MET A 114 8.30 -4.91 -2.32
N MET A 115 7.08 -4.61 -1.86
CA MET A 115 6.84 -4.09 -0.52
C MET A 115 7.15 -5.09 0.61
N PRO A 116 6.58 -6.32 0.63
CA PRO A 116 6.82 -7.27 1.72
C PRO A 116 8.26 -7.78 1.77
N VAL A 117 8.88 -8.05 0.61
CA VAL A 117 10.28 -8.54 0.55
C VAL A 117 11.27 -7.43 0.86
N GLY A 118 11.01 -6.19 0.38
CA GLY A 118 11.79 -5.02 0.75
C GLY A 118 11.75 -4.75 2.25
N ARG A 119 10.56 -4.79 2.86
CA ARG A 119 10.39 -4.66 4.31
C ARG A 119 11.10 -5.78 5.07
N LEU A 120 10.97 -7.03 4.62
CA LEU A 120 11.67 -8.17 5.21
C LEU A 120 13.20 -8.01 5.21
N ALA A 121 13.77 -7.51 4.11
CA ALA A 121 15.21 -7.27 4.00
C ALA A 121 15.70 -6.23 5.01
N ILE A 122 14.93 -5.16 5.26
CA ILE A 122 15.27 -4.16 6.29
C ILE A 122 15.19 -4.80 7.68
N ILE A 123 14.12 -5.53 7.98
CA ILE A 123 13.93 -6.18 9.30
C ILE A 123 15.08 -7.14 9.61
N ARG A 124 15.54 -7.93 8.63
CA ARG A 124 16.66 -8.86 8.81
C ARG A 124 18.03 -8.19 8.89
N THR A 125 18.17 -6.96 8.39
CA THR A 125 19.45 -6.24 8.35
C THR A 125 19.68 -5.33 9.56
N PHE A 126 18.63 -4.71 10.08
CA PHE A 126 18.75 -3.71 11.15
C PHE A 126 18.39 -4.29 12.52
N PRO A 127 19.17 -3.98 13.57
CA PRO A 127 18.78 -4.33 14.93
C PRO A 127 17.53 -3.56 15.36
N LYS A 128 16.77 -4.10 16.32
CA LYS A 128 15.49 -3.53 16.79
C LYS A 128 15.57 -2.03 17.14
N ALA A 129 16.70 -1.57 17.69
CA ALA A 129 16.93 -0.17 18.03
C ALA A 129 17.03 0.77 16.80
N GLU A 130 17.54 0.30 15.68
CA GLU A 130 17.71 1.08 14.44
C GLU A 130 16.54 0.89 13.46
N LEU A 131 15.75 -0.17 13.64
CA LEU A 131 14.66 -0.57 12.73
C LEU A 131 13.64 0.56 12.49
N LEU A 132 13.25 1.27 13.55
CA LEU A 132 12.35 2.41 13.46
C LEU A 132 12.88 3.51 12.53
N ARG A 133 14.16 3.83 12.65
CA ARG A 133 14.81 4.87 11.84
C ARG A 133 14.89 4.44 10.37
N ALA A 134 15.26 3.18 10.12
CA ALA A 134 15.32 2.62 8.77
C ALA A 134 13.94 2.56 8.10
N MET A 135 12.90 2.10 8.81
CA MET A 135 11.53 2.07 8.32
C MET A 135 10.99 3.47 8.02
N ASN A 136 11.22 4.44 8.92
CA ASN A 136 10.80 5.82 8.69
C ASN A 136 11.47 6.43 7.45
N PHE A 137 12.76 6.14 7.24
CA PHE A 137 13.47 6.57 6.05
C PHE A 137 12.84 6.00 4.77
N VAL A 138 12.49 4.71 4.76
CA VAL A 138 11.87 4.05 3.60
C VAL A 138 10.47 4.59 3.29
N ILE A 139 9.68 4.90 4.31
CA ILE A 139 8.29 5.36 4.14
C ILE A 139 8.23 6.80 3.61
N ILE A 140 9.23 7.65 3.89
CA ILE A 140 9.20 9.05 3.44
C ILE A 140 9.15 9.13 1.91
N PRO A 141 10.09 8.54 1.14
CA PRO A 141 9.99 8.49 -0.33
C PRO A 141 8.73 7.78 -0.81
N ALA A 142 8.32 6.70 -0.14
CA ALA A 142 7.09 5.99 -0.49
C ALA A 142 5.83 6.89 -0.44
N LEU A 143 5.82 7.93 0.42
CA LEU A 143 4.72 8.90 0.50
C LEU A 143 4.86 10.06 -0.49
N ILE A 144 6.08 10.37 -0.92
CA ILE A 144 6.32 11.35 -1.97
C ILE A 144 5.72 10.85 -3.29
N GLY A 145 5.76 9.55 -3.57
CA GLY A 145 5.18 8.95 -4.78
C GLY A 145 3.71 9.36 -4.99
N PRO A 146 2.80 9.01 -4.06
CA PRO A 146 1.39 9.41 -4.14
C PRO A 146 1.13 10.91 -4.16
N LEU A 147 1.99 11.69 -3.50
CA LEU A 147 1.86 13.15 -3.47
C LEU A 147 2.23 13.78 -4.81
N LEU A 148 3.31 13.31 -5.45
CA LEU A 148 3.76 13.79 -6.74
C LEU A 148 2.96 13.20 -7.90
N GLY A 149 2.32 12.05 -7.71
CA GLY A 149 1.63 11.35 -8.79
C GLY A 149 0.62 12.19 -9.54
N PRO A 150 -0.35 12.85 -8.88
CA PRO A 150 -1.31 13.69 -9.59
C PRO A 150 -0.67 14.87 -10.32
N THR A 151 0.35 15.49 -9.71
CA THR A 151 1.03 16.64 -10.31
C THR A 151 1.85 16.22 -11.53
N VAL A 152 2.71 15.20 -11.38
CA VAL A 152 3.56 14.68 -12.45
C VAL A 152 2.73 14.04 -13.55
N GLY A 153 1.72 13.24 -13.20
CA GLY A 153 0.81 12.61 -14.15
C GLY A 153 0.02 13.63 -14.96
N GLY A 154 -0.53 14.66 -14.29
CA GLY A 154 -1.24 15.75 -14.97
C GLY A 154 -0.35 16.53 -15.94
N LEU A 155 0.88 16.89 -15.53
CA LEU A 155 1.83 17.56 -16.42
C LEU A 155 2.22 16.69 -17.62
N ILE A 156 2.50 15.40 -17.39
CA ILE A 156 2.90 14.48 -18.47
C ILE A 156 1.78 14.37 -19.49
N VAL A 157 0.55 14.12 -19.05
CA VAL A 157 -0.59 13.94 -19.95
C VAL A 157 -0.97 15.24 -20.68
N HIS A 158 -0.68 16.40 -20.09
CA HIS A 158 -0.95 17.69 -20.74
C HIS A 158 0.00 17.98 -21.90
N TRP A 159 1.29 17.63 -21.78
CA TRP A 159 2.32 17.95 -22.77
C TRP A 159 2.75 16.77 -23.64
N PHE A 160 2.58 15.55 -23.15
CA PHE A 160 3.04 14.31 -23.77
C PHE A 160 1.88 13.30 -23.84
N SER A 161 2.09 12.24 -24.63
CA SER A 161 1.13 11.13 -24.68
C SER A 161 1.05 10.41 -23.33
N TRP A 162 -0.14 9.91 -22.99
CA TRP A 162 -0.39 9.14 -21.77
C TRP A 162 0.53 7.91 -21.65
N HIS A 163 0.99 7.31 -22.75
CA HIS A 163 1.94 6.19 -22.74
C HIS A 163 3.22 6.50 -21.93
N THR A 164 3.65 7.77 -21.93
CA THR A 164 4.85 8.26 -21.23
C THR A 164 4.77 8.03 -19.72
N ILE A 165 3.55 7.99 -19.16
CA ILE A 165 3.36 7.75 -17.72
C ILE A 165 3.88 6.38 -17.28
N PHE A 166 3.88 5.39 -18.18
CA PHE A 166 4.39 4.06 -17.88
C PHE A 166 5.91 3.99 -18.13
N PHE A 167 6.40 4.69 -19.16
CA PHE A 167 7.83 4.73 -19.46
C PHE A 167 8.67 5.41 -18.36
N ILE A 168 8.09 6.31 -17.56
CA ILE A 168 8.80 6.95 -16.44
C ILE A 168 9.27 5.94 -15.38
N ASN A 169 8.59 4.81 -15.24
CA ASN A 169 8.97 3.75 -14.30
C ASN A 169 10.21 2.99 -14.78
N VAL A 170 10.53 3.01 -16.07
CA VAL A 170 11.66 2.25 -16.63
C VAL A 170 13.01 2.71 -16.09
N PRO A 171 13.39 4.01 -16.13
CA PRO A 171 14.66 4.45 -15.56
C PRO A 171 14.72 4.21 -14.04
N VAL A 172 13.60 4.39 -13.34
CA VAL A 172 13.52 4.15 -11.89
C VAL A 172 13.68 2.67 -11.56
N GLY A 173 13.04 1.79 -12.33
CA GLY A 173 13.13 0.33 -12.21
C GLY A 173 14.53 -0.20 -12.51
N LEU A 174 15.20 0.32 -13.55
CA LEU A 174 16.59 0.00 -13.87
C LEU A 174 17.55 0.44 -12.75
N MET A 175 17.34 1.64 -12.20
CA MET A 175 18.11 2.11 -11.04
C MET A 175 17.86 1.23 -9.81
N ALA A 176 16.62 0.85 -9.54
CA ALA A 176 16.27 -0.05 -8.44
C ALA A 176 16.88 -1.46 -8.61
N LEU A 177 16.89 -2.00 -9.83
CA LEU A 177 17.55 -3.27 -10.16
C LEU A 177 19.06 -3.21 -9.93
N TRP A 178 19.71 -2.14 -10.40
CA TRP A 178 21.14 -1.93 -10.20
C TRP A 178 21.48 -1.82 -8.70
N LEU A 179 20.71 -1.02 -7.96
CA LEU A 179 20.85 -0.86 -6.51
C LEU A 179 20.60 -2.17 -5.77
N ALA A 180 19.55 -2.92 -6.12
CA ALA A 180 19.23 -4.21 -5.51
C ALA A 180 20.34 -5.23 -5.77
N HIS A 181 20.87 -5.28 -6.99
CA HIS A 181 21.98 -6.14 -7.32
C HIS A 181 23.24 -5.80 -6.53
N ARG A 182 23.50 -4.51 -6.29
CA ARG A 182 24.72 -4.08 -5.59
C ARG A 182 24.62 -4.12 -4.07
N TYR A 183 23.47 -3.77 -3.50
CA TYR A 183 23.32 -3.46 -2.08
C TYR A 183 22.39 -4.39 -1.29
N MET A 184 21.57 -5.21 -1.95
CA MET A 184 20.61 -6.05 -1.26
C MET A 184 21.26 -7.36 -0.76
N PRO A 185 21.23 -7.63 0.57
CA PRO A 185 21.67 -8.91 1.11
C PRO A 185 20.68 -10.03 0.71
N ASP A 186 21.22 -11.23 0.50
CA ASP A 186 20.42 -12.43 0.17
C ASP A 186 20.17 -13.24 1.44
N TYR A 187 19.03 -12.97 2.11
CA TYR A 187 18.57 -13.78 3.23
C TYR A 187 17.70 -14.92 2.72
N ARG A 188 18.01 -16.13 3.16
CA ARG A 188 17.22 -17.33 2.85
C ARG A 188 16.65 -17.90 4.14
N GLY A 189 15.39 -18.32 4.07
CA GLY A 189 14.74 -19.09 5.14
C GLY A 189 15.04 -20.58 5.00
N GLU A 190 14.33 -21.40 5.77
CA GLU A 190 14.48 -22.86 5.71
C GLU A 190 13.96 -23.42 4.37
N PRO A 191 14.79 -24.15 3.60
CA PRO A 191 14.51 -24.50 2.20
C PRO A 191 13.42 -25.57 1.98
N ARG A 192 12.73 -26.05 3.03
CA ARG A 192 11.91 -27.29 2.97
C ARG A 192 10.39 -27.09 3.08
N ARG A 193 9.86 -25.87 3.15
CA ARG A 193 8.42 -25.67 3.31
C ARG A 193 7.69 -25.75 1.96
N PRO A 194 6.76 -26.71 1.75
CA PRO A 194 5.91 -26.73 0.55
C PRO A 194 5.00 -25.50 0.52
N LEU A 195 4.58 -25.07 -0.67
CA LEU A 195 3.61 -23.99 -0.82
C LEU A 195 2.22 -24.53 -0.50
N ASP A 196 1.48 -23.81 0.35
CA ASP A 196 0.06 -24.06 0.61
C ASP A 196 -0.79 -23.53 -0.55
N VAL A 197 -0.85 -24.31 -1.64
CA VAL A 197 -1.61 -23.96 -2.86
C VAL A 197 -3.10 -23.85 -2.57
N VAL A 198 -3.64 -24.74 -1.73
CA VAL A 198 -5.05 -24.72 -1.33
C VAL A 198 -5.35 -23.44 -0.54
N GLY A 199 -4.50 -23.10 0.44
CA GLY A 199 -4.63 -21.85 1.17
C GLY A 199 -4.49 -20.62 0.28
N LEU A 200 -3.64 -20.66 -0.75
CA LEU A 200 -3.51 -19.59 -1.73
C LEU A 200 -4.76 -19.40 -2.57
N VAL A 201 -5.36 -20.48 -3.06
CA VAL A 201 -6.60 -20.39 -3.82
C VAL A 201 -7.73 -19.87 -2.94
N LEU A 202 -7.89 -20.40 -1.71
CA LEU A 202 -8.95 -19.95 -0.79
C LEU A 202 -8.79 -18.48 -0.39
N PHE A 203 -7.60 -18.09 0.08
CA PHE A 203 -7.34 -16.71 0.49
C PHE A 203 -7.35 -15.75 -0.70
N GLY A 204 -6.66 -16.10 -1.78
CA GLY A 204 -6.55 -15.28 -2.98
C GLY A 204 -7.91 -15.04 -3.63
N SER A 205 -8.71 -16.09 -3.86
CA SER A 205 -10.05 -15.95 -4.41
C SER A 205 -11.01 -15.21 -3.47
N GLY A 206 -10.96 -15.49 -2.16
CA GLY A 206 -11.78 -14.81 -1.16
C GLY A 206 -11.49 -13.30 -1.09
N ALA A 207 -10.21 -12.93 -1.03
CA ALA A 207 -9.76 -11.54 -0.98
C ALA A 207 -10.01 -10.81 -2.31
N ALA A 208 -9.77 -11.48 -3.44
CA ALA A 208 -10.07 -10.94 -4.76
C ALA A 208 -11.56 -10.64 -4.92
N LEU A 209 -12.41 -11.60 -4.55
CA LEU A 209 -13.86 -11.45 -4.61
C LEU A 209 -14.36 -10.35 -3.67
N LEU A 210 -13.77 -10.22 -2.47
CA LEU A 210 -14.11 -9.16 -1.53
C LEU A 210 -13.77 -7.79 -2.11
N SER A 211 -12.56 -7.64 -2.62
CA SER A 211 -12.08 -6.39 -3.22
C SER A 211 -12.96 -5.97 -4.40
N TRP A 212 -13.26 -6.92 -5.29
CA TRP A 212 -14.15 -6.71 -6.43
C TRP A 212 -15.56 -6.31 -6.00
N LEU A 213 -16.12 -6.98 -5.00
CA LEU A 213 -17.46 -6.68 -4.49
C LEU A 213 -17.52 -5.27 -3.89
N LEU A 214 -16.56 -4.91 -3.03
CA LEU A 214 -16.51 -3.59 -2.40
C LEU A 214 -16.40 -2.46 -3.44
N GLU A 215 -15.71 -2.74 -4.54
CA GLU A 215 -15.56 -1.80 -5.63
C GLU A 215 -16.83 -1.61 -6.48
N ILE A 216 -17.64 -2.66 -6.67
CA ILE A 216 -18.91 -2.52 -7.39
C ILE A 216 -20.02 -1.97 -6.47
N PHE A 217 -19.95 -2.21 -5.16
CA PHE A 217 -20.92 -1.69 -4.21
C PHE A 217 -21.06 -0.15 -4.28
N GLY A 218 -20.00 0.55 -4.69
CA GLY A 218 -20.03 2.01 -4.91
C GLY A 218 -20.82 2.48 -6.14
N GLU A 219 -21.15 1.59 -7.09
CA GLU A 219 -21.72 1.97 -8.41
C GLU A 219 -23.20 1.60 -8.60
N HIS A 220 -23.88 1.05 -7.59
CA HIS A 220 -25.32 0.75 -7.59
C HIS A 220 -25.82 -0.25 -8.66
N GLN A 221 -24.95 -1.07 -9.25
CA GLN A 221 -25.32 -1.96 -10.36
C GLN A 221 -25.65 -3.43 -10.00
N ILE A 222 -25.44 -3.85 -8.74
CA ILE A 222 -25.70 -5.24 -8.34
C ILE A 222 -26.99 -5.31 -7.53
N ASP A 223 -27.87 -6.25 -7.91
CA ASP A 223 -29.03 -6.60 -7.12
C ASP A 223 -28.62 -7.06 -5.71
N ALA A 224 -29.37 -6.65 -4.68
CA ALA A 224 -29.03 -6.89 -3.28
C ALA A 224 -28.80 -8.39 -2.99
N THR A 225 -29.52 -9.28 -3.69
CA THR A 225 -29.37 -10.73 -3.58
C THR A 225 -28.03 -11.23 -4.12
N SER A 226 -27.62 -10.76 -5.30
CA SER A 226 -26.34 -11.12 -5.91
C SER A 226 -25.16 -10.57 -5.12
N GLY A 227 -25.28 -9.33 -4.61
CA GLY A 227 -24.29 -8.74 -3.73
C GLY A 227 -24.13 -9.53 -2.42
N ALA A 228 -25.25 -9.93 -1.79
CA ALA A 228 -25.23 -10.74 -0.58
C ALA A 228 -24.64 -12.14 -0.81
N LEU A 229 -24.94 -12.78 -1.93
CA LEU A 229 -24.38 -14.08 -2.31
C LEU A 229 -22.86 -14.00 -2.53
N LEU A 230 -22.39 -12.98 -3.25
CA LEU A 230 -20.95 -12.77 -3.48
C LEU A 230 -20.22 -12.45 -2.17
N LEU A 231 -20.86 -11.68 -1.27
CA LEU A 231 -20.31 -11.41 0.06
C LEU A 231 -20.22 -12.69 0.89
N ALA A 232 -21.29 -13.48 0.92
CA ALA A 232 -21.32 -14.76 1.63
C ALA A 232 -20.29 -15.73 1.07
N LEU A 233 -20.11 -15.79 -0.25
CA LEU A 233 -19.09 -16.61 -0.90
C LEU A 233 -17.67 -16.14 -0.52
N SER A 234 -17.41 -14.84 -0.58
CA SER A 234 -16.11 -14.27 -0.20
C SER A 234 -15.77 -14.55 1.26
N LEU A 235 -16.71 -14.27 2.19
CA LEU A 235 -16.56 -14.56 3.61
C LEU A 235 -16.45 -16.07 3.87
N GLY A 236 -17.16 -16.89 3.09
CA GLY A 236 -17.08 -18.35 3.12
C GLY A 236 -15.69 -18.86 2.71
N LEU A 237 -15.11 -18.32 1.64
CA LEU A 237 -13.75 -18.67 1.19
C LEU A 237 -12.68 -18.25 2.20
N LEU A 238 -12.79 -17.04 2.76
CA LEU A 238 -11.90 -16.57 3.83
C LEU A 238 -12.08 -17.35 5.13
N GLY A 239 -13.30 -17.76 5.47
CA GLY A 239 -13.61 -18.63 6.59
C GLY A 239 -13.06 -20.05 6.41
N ALA A 240 -13.21 -20.61 5.21
CA ALA A 240 -12.62 -21.90 4.84
C ALA A 240 -11.09 -21.86 4.91
N TYR A 241 -10.47 -20.76 4.45
CA TYR A 241 -9.05 -20.52 4.64
C TYR A 241 -8.65 -20.52 6.13
N PHE A 242 -9.43 -19.86 6.98
CA PHE A 242 -9.18 -19.83 8.42
C PHE A 242 -9.20 -21.24 9.05
N LEU A 243 -10.14 -22.10 8.66
CA LEU A 243 -10.20 -23.48 9.12
C LEU A 243 -9.00 -24.30 8.60
N HIS A 244 -8.73 -24.23 7.28
CA HIS A 244 -7.61 -24.91 6.63
C HIS A 244 -6.26 -24.53 7.26
N ALA A 245 -6.06 -23.24 7.53
CA ALA A 245 -4.81 -22.73 8.11
C ALA A 245 -4.59 -23.16 9.58
N ARG A 246 -5.62 -23.65 10.28
CA ARG A 246 -5.47 -24.22 11.64
C ARG A 246 -5.01 -25.67 11.63
N GLU A 247 -5.38 -26.41 10.59
CA GLU A 247 -5.09 -27.86 10.47
C GLU A 247 -3.83 -28.13 9.63
N THR A 248 -3.40 -27.17 8.81
CA THR A 248 -2.23 -27.30 7.94
C THR A 248 -0.92 -27.03 8.69
N ALA A 249 0.09 -27.89 8.49
CA ALA A 249 1.40 -27.76 9.15
C ALA A 249 2.23 -26.55 8.66
N HIS A 250 2.07 -26.16 7.39
CA HIS A 250 2.75 -25.02 6.76
C HIS A 250 1.74 -24.11 6.04
N PRO A 251 0.86 -23.41 6.78
CA PRO A 251 -0.17 -22.58 6.17
C PRO A 251 0.43 -21.35 5.48
N LEU A 252 -0.22 -20.86 4.41
CA LEU A 252 0.23 -19.69 3.65
C LEU A 252 0.41 -18.43 4.51
N LEU A 253 -0.48 -18.22 5.48
CA LEU A 253 -0.40 -17.19 6.51
C LEU A 253 -0.45 -17.88 7.86
N ARG A 254 0.62 -17.76 8.64
CA ARG A 254 0.72 -18.38 9.96
C ARG A 254 -0.16 -17.65 10.97
N LEU A 255 -1.43 -18.05 11.06
CA LEU A 255 -2.42 -17.42 11.95
C LEU A 255 -2.04 -17.47 13.43
N ALA A 256 -1.12 -18.35 13.83
CA ALA A 256 -0.55 -18.37 15.17
C ALA A 256 0.12 -17.03 15.56
N LEU A 257 0.56 -16.21 14.60
CA LEU A 257 1.09 -14.86 14.86
C LEU A 257 0.06 -13.93 15.50
N PHE A 258 -1.24 -14.14 15.27
CA PHE A 258 -2.29 -13.40 15.96
C PHE A 258 -2.42 -13.74 17.46
N ARG A 259 -1.71 -14.77 17.96
CA ARG A 259 -1.56 -14.99 19.41
C ARG A 259 -0.64 -13.94 20.04
N VAL A 260 0.31 -13.39 19.28
CA VAL A 260 1.16 -12.29 19.72
C VAL A 260 0.30 -11.03 19.79
N ARG A 261 0.10 -10.53 21.01
CA ARG A 261 -0.83 -9.43 21.28
C ARG A 261 -0.47 -8.17 20.48
N THR A 262 0.81 -7.81 20.41
CA THR A 262 1.29 -6.63 19.68
C THR A 262 1.04 -6.75 18.19
N PHE A 263 1.28 -7.91 17.59
CA PHE A 263 0.96 -8.17 16.19
C PHE A 263 -0.54 -8.07 15.91
N ARG A 264 -1.36 -8.77 16.70
CA ARG A 264 -2.83 -8.76 16.54
C ARG A 264 -3.41 -7.35 16.62
N VAL A 265 -3.00 -6.56 17.63
CA VAL A 265 -3.49 -5.19 17.79
C VAL A 265 -3.02 -4.31 16.64
N SER A 266 -1.79 -4.48 16.15
CA SER A 266 -1.26 -3.70 15.02
C SER A 266 -1.99 -3.98 13.71
N VAL A 267 -2.20 -5.26 13.40
CA VAL A 267 -2.81 -5.68 12.12
C VAL A 267 -4.31 -5.42 12.12
N VAL A 268 -5.05 -5.89 13.13
CA VAL A 268 -6.51 -5.71 13.20
C VAL A 268 -6.85 -4.24 13.44
N GLY A 269 -6.15 -3.58 14.36
CA GLY A 269 -6.36 -2.15 14.60
C GLY A 269 -5.98 -1.31 13.39
N GLY A 270 -4.91 -1.68 12.68
CA GLY A 270 -4.49 -1.05 11.43
C GLY A 270 -5.53 -1.18 10.33
N PHE A 271 -6.09 -2.38 10.14
CA PHE A 271 -7.15 -2.63 9.17
C PHE A 271 -8.40 -1.78 9.46
N ILE A 272 -8.90 -1.78 10.70
CA ILE A 272 -10.06 -0.96 11.11
C ILE A 272 -9.78 0.53 10.90
N THR A 273 -8.58 1.00 11.28
CA THR A 273 -8.23 2.42 11.11
C THR A 273 -8.12 2.80 9.63
N ARG A 274 -7.62 1.91 8.78
CA ARG A 274 -7.57 2.11 7.33
C ARG A 274 -8.96 2.15 6.71
N LEU A 275 -9.89 1.30 7.16
CA LEU A 275 -11.28 1.38 6.70
C LEU A 275 -11.91 2.74 7.05
N GLY A 276 -11.66 3.26 8.26
CA GLY A 276 -12.22 4.55 8.68
C GLY A 276 -11.57 5.77 8.00
N VAL A 277 -10.23 5.77 7.86
CA VAL A 277 -9.47 6.95 7.38
C VAL A 277 -9.14 6.87 5.89
N GLY A 278 -9.16 5.68 5.29
CA GLY A 278 -8.77 5.44 3.90
C GLY A 278 -9.67 6.14 2.88
N GLY A 279 -10.91 6.47 3.23
CA GLY A 279 -11.81 7.25 2.39
C GLY A 279 -11.52 8.76 2.39
N MET A 280 -10.79 9.29 3.39
CA MET A 280 -10.57 10.73 3.53
C MET A 280 -9.85 11.41 2.36
N PRO A 281 -8.80 10.83 1.75
CA PRO A 281 -8.15 11.41 0.59
C PRO A 281 -9.10 11.64 -0.60
N PHE A 282 -10.19 10.88 -0.69
CA PHE A 282 -11.23 11.07 -1.70
C PHE A 282 -12.33 12.01 -1.21
N LEU A 283 -12.85 11.81 -0.01
CA LEU A 283 -13.97 12.58 0.53
C LEU A 283 -13.63 14.06 0.73
N LEU A 284 -12.40 14.41 1.13
CA LEU A 284 -12.03 15.79 1.40
C LEU A 284 -12.02 16.68 0.14
N PRO A 285 -11.40 16.26 -1.00
CA PRO A 285 -11.55 17.00 -2.25
C PRO A 285 -13.02 17.20 -2.65
N PHE A 286 -13.87 16.18 -2.51
CA PHE A 286 -15.30 16.28 -2.80
C PHE A 286 -16.03 17.23 -1.86
N LEU A 287 -15.72 17.20 -0.56
CA LEU A 287 -16.24 18.17 0.41
C LEU A 287 -15.88 19.60 -0.01
N TYR A 288 -14.63 19.85 -0.40
CA TYR A 288 -14.20 21.20 -0.78
C TYR A 288 -14.80 21.64 -2.12
N GLN A 289 -14.83 20.77 -3.13
CA GLN A 289 -15.29 21.13 -4.47
C GLN A 289 -16.81 21.13 -4.61
N LEU A 290 -17.47 20.02 -4.23
CA LEU A 290 -18.93 19.89 -4.34
C LEU A 290 -19.64 20.44 -3.10
N GLY A 291 -19.11 20.21 -1.91
CA GLY A 291 -19.74 20.65 -0.65
C GLY A 291 -19.58 22.14 -0.37
N LEU A 292 -18.39 22.71 -0.62
CA LEU A 292 -18.09 24.13 -0.38
C LEU A 292 -18.08 24.97 -1.67
N GLY A 293 -18.23 24.36 -2.85
CA GLY A 293 -18.22 25.06 -4.13
C GLY A 293 -16.86 25.64 -4.54
N MET A 294 -15.75 25.18 -3.93
CA MET A 294 -14.42 25.73 -4.18
C MET A 294 -13.85 25.23 -5.52
N PRO A 295 -13.12 26.08 -6.27
CA PRO A 295 -12.41 25.63 -7.46
C PRO A 295 -11.33 24.60 -7.13
N ALA A 296 -11.03 23.72 -8.08
CA ALA A 296 -10.12 22.58 -7.90
C ALA A 296 -8.73 22.97 -7.36
N TRP A 297 -8.19 24.12 -7.76
CA TRP A 297 -6.89 24.61 -7.27
C TRP A 297 -6.90 24.94 -5.77
N GLN A 298 -8.00 25.49 -5.24
CA GLN A 298 -8.15 25.77 -3.80
C GLN A 298 -8.28 24.48 -2.99
N SER A 299 -9.07 23.53 -3.51
CA SER A 299 -9.19 22.19 -2.91
C SER A 299 -7.82 21.50 -2.78
N GLY A 300 -7.00 21.58 -3.84
CA GLY A 300 -5.62 21.09 -3.82
C GLY A 300 -4.74 21.79 -2.76
N LEU A 301 -4.82 23.12 -2.65
CA LEU A 301 -4.10 23.87 -1.62
C LEU A 301 -4.50 23.45 -0.20
N LEU A 302 -5.78 23.18 0.04
CA LEU A 302 -6.29 22.72 1.35
C LEU A 302 -5.91 21.28 1.69
N MET A 303 -5.41 20.50 0.71
CA MET A 303 -4.83 19.18 0.94
C MET A 303 -3.37 19.24 1.38
N MET A 304 -2.62 20.30 1.02
CA MET A 304 -1.21 20.45 1.37
C MET A 304 -0.94 20.41 2.89
N PRO A 305 -1.77 21.04 3.76
CA PRO A 305 -1.61 20.94 5.20
C PRO A 305 -1.62 19.48 5.72
N VAL A 306 -2.45 18.61 5.15
CA VAL A 306 -2.49 17.18 5.54
C VAL A 306 -1.12 16.53 5.29
N ALA A 307 -0.56 16.74 4.10
CA ALA A 307 0.75 16.20 3.73
C ALA A 307 1.88 16.82 4.58
N ALA A 308 1.85 18.13 4.80
CA ALA A 308 2.84 18.86 5.60
C ALA A 308 2.86 18.37 7.06
N ALA A 309 1.68 18.24 7.68
CA ALA A 309 1.56 17.72 9.05
C ALA A 309 1.99 16.25 9.14
N ALA A 310 1.65 15.42 8.14
CA ALA A 310 2.07 14.03 8.09
C ALA A 310 3.61 13.90 8.01
N MET A 311 4.26 14.73 7.19
CA MET A 311 5.72 14.79 7.09
C MET A 311 6.36 15.29 8.39
N PHE A 312 5.86 16.39 8.95
CA PHE A 312 6.36 16.94 10.21
C PHE A 312 6.26 15.93 11.36
N MET A 313 5.13 15.23 11.47
CA MET A 313 4.92 14.24 12.52
C MET A 313 5.87 13.05 12.41
N LYS A 314 6.38 12.70 11.23
CA LYS A 314 7.37 11.61 11.11
C LYS A 314 8.66 11.91 11.86
N PHE A 315 9.13 13.16 11.83
CA PHE A 315 10.33 13.57 12.56
C PHE A 315 10.16 13.51 14.08
N ILE A 316 8.92 13.65 14.55
CA ILE A 316 8.58 13.71 15.98
C ILE A 316 8.09 12.36 16.50
N SER A 317 7.59 11.49 15.63
CA SER A 317 6.98 10.19 15.94
C SER A 317 7.85 9.32 16.85
N SER A 318 9.16 9.25 16.58
CA SER A 318 10.11 8.46 17.37
C SER A 318 10.26 9.00 18.80
N ARG A 319 10.31 10.33 18.97
CA ARG A 319 10.39 10.97 20.29
C ARG A 319 9.10 10.79 21.09
N VAL A 320 7.95 10.92 20.43
CA VAL A 320 6.63 10.72 21.06
C VAL A 320 6.47 9.27 21.53
N LEU A 321 6.80 8.31 20.66
CA LEU A 321 6.74 6.89 21.00
C LEU A 321 7.72 6.51 22.12
N ALA A 322 8.94 7.08 22.12
CA ALA A 322 9.91 6.85 23.18
C ALA A 322 9.46 7.42 24.53
N ARG A 323 8.82 8.60 24.54
CA ARG A 323 8.40 9.28 25.78
C ARG A 323 7.10 8.73 26.37
N PHE A 324 6.11 8.43 25.54
CA PHE A 324 4.76 8.08 25.99
C PHE A 324 4.43 6.57 25.84
N GLY A 325 5.26 5.83 25.10
CA GLY A 325 5.09 4.41 24.84
C GLY A 325 3.98 4.09 23.82
N TYR A 326 4.08 2.94 23.17
CA TYR A 326 3.17 2.51 22.10
C TYR A 326 1.70 2.48 22.51
N ARG A 327 1.38 1.90 23.68
CA ARG A 327 -0.01 1.65 24.10
C ARG A 327 -0.80 2.95 24.29
N ARG A 328 -0.24 3.91 25.04
CA ARG A 328 -0.94 5.18 25.32
C ARG A 328 -1.08 6.02 24.06
N VAL A 329 -0.02 6.07 23.25
CA VAL A 329 -0.02 6.81 21.97
C VAL A 329 -1.09 6.26 21.03
N LEU A 330 -1.16 4.94 20.82
CA LEU A 330 -2.17 4.36 19.92
C LEU A 330 -3.62 4.60 20.38
N ILE A 331 -3.91 4.44 21.68
CA ILE A 331 -5.28 4.66 22.19
C ILE A 331 -5.70 6.11 21.99
N VAL A 332 -4.88 7.06 22.45
CA VAL A 332 -5.19 8.49 22.33
C VAL A 332 -5.28 8.90 20.86
N ASN A 333 -4.33 8.47 20.04
CA ASN A 333 -4.27 8.83 18.62
C ASN A 333 -5.47 8.29 17.83
N THR A 334 -5.93 7.07 18.14
CA THR A 334 -7.13 6.48 17.49
C THR A 334 -8.40 7.22 17.87
N VAL A 335 -8.54 7.67 19.12
CA VAL A 335 -9.69 8.50 19.53
C VAL A 335 -9.62 9.87 18.85
N MET A 336 -8.45 10.51 18.85
CA MET A 336 -8.25 11.84 18.26
C MET A 336 -8.50 11.84 16.75
N ILE A 337 -8.01 10.83 16.01
CA ILE A 337 -8.28 10.74 14.57
C ILE A 337 -9.77 10.54 14.29
N GLY A 338 -10.48 9.74 15.11
CA GLY A 338 -11.94 9.59 15.02
C GLY A 338 -12.68 10.90 15.27
N ILE A 339 -12.28 11.66 16.29
CA ILE A 339 -12.85 12.99 16.56
C ILE A 339 -12.61 13.93 15.39
N VAL A 340 -11.39 14.01 14.86
CA VAL A 340 -11.07 14.88 13.72
C VAL A 340 -11.88 14.50 12.49
N VAL A 341 -12.02 13.20 12.21
CA VAL A 341 -12.87 12.66 11.13
C VAL A 341 -14.33 13.12 11.31
N CYS A 342 -14.88 13.00 12.51
CA CYS A 342 -16.23 13.48 12.80
C CYS A 342 -16.36 15.00 12.69
N LEU A 343 -15.35 15.77 13.08
CA LEU A 343 -15.39 17.23 12.96
C LEU A 343 -15.47 17.71 11.51
N PHE A 344 -14.96 16.93 10.54
CA PHE A 344 -15.13 17.23 9.13
C PHE A 344 -16.60 17.16 8.66
N SER A 345 -17.48 16.43 9.34
CA SER A 345 -18.91 16.41 9.00
C SER A 345 -19.66 17.70 9.38
N LEU A 346 -19.08 18.51 10.27
CA LEU A 346 -19.62 19.80 10.70
C LEU A 346 -19.12 20.97 9.83
N VAL A 347 -18.26 20.69 8.86
CA VAL A 347 -17.71 21.70 7.96
C VAL A 347 -18.80 22.16 6.98
N THR A 348 -19.13 23.44 7.04
CA THR A 348 -20.12 24.10 6.18
C THR A 348 -19.47 25.23 5.38
N PRO A 349 -20.13 25.77 4.33
CA PRO A 349 -19.61 26.92 3.57
C PRO A 349 -19.30 28.16 4.42
N ALA A 350 -19.91 28.29 5.60
CA ALA A 350 -19.67 29.39 6.54
C ALA A 350 -18.42 29.16 7.43
N THR A 351 -17.80 27.98 7.39
CA THR A 351 -16.65 27.68 8.26
C THR A 351 -15.41 28.46 7.82
N PRO A 352 -14.68 29.09 8.76
CA PRO A 352 -13.45 29.79 8.42
C PRO A 352 -12.40 28.85 7.84
N ILE A 353 -11.73 29.27 6.76
CA ILE A 353 -10.65 28.50 6.11
C ILE A 353 -9.56 28.09 7.11
N ALA A 354 -9.23 28.96 8.07
CA ALA A 354 -8.25 28.67 9.11
C ALA A 354 -8.63 27.43 9.95
N LEU A 355 -9.91 27.22 10.23
CA LEU A 355 -10.38 26.04 10.97
C LEU A 355 -10.28 24.77 10.11
N ILE A 356 -10.62 24.87 8.81
CA ILE A 356 -10.46 23.76 7.86
C ILE A 356 -8.98 23.35 7.77
N VAL A 357 -8.06 24.33 7.69
CA VAL A 357 -6.62 24.10 7.69
C VAL A 357 -6.17 23.43 8.99
N LEU A 358 -6.67 23.89 10.15
CA LEU A 358 -6.36 23.27 11.43
C LEU A 358 -6.80 21.80 11.50
N LEU A 359 -8.02 21.49 11.01
CA LEU A 359 -8.53 20.13 10.94
C LEU A 359 -7.71 19.27 9.98
N ALA A 360 -7.31 19.81 8.82
CA ALA A 360 -6.43 19.15 7.86
C ALA A 360 -5.05 18.84 8.44
N LEU A 361 -4.45 19.79 9.17
CA LEU A 361 -3.20 19.59 9.91
C LEU A 361 -3.36 18.49 10.97
N ALA A 362 -4.42 18.54 11.76
CA ALA A 362 -4.70 17.54 12.79
C ALA A 362 -4.87 16.13 12.18
N LEU A 363 -5.60 16.02 11.08
CA LEU A 363 -5.78 14.77 10.36
C LEU A 363 -4.45 14.19 9.88
N GLY A 364 -3.62 15.00 9.20
CA GLY A 364 -2.31 14.57 8.71
C GLY A 364 -1.38 14.14 9.83
N PHE A 365 -1.37 14.89 10.93
CA PHE A 365 -0.58 14.62 12.12
C PHE A 365 -0.95 13.27 12.76
N PHE A 366 -2.22 13.08 13.12
CA PHE A 366 -2.68 11.86 13.77
C PHE A 366 -2.59 10.64 12.85
N ASN A 367 -2.88 10.81 11.54
CA ASN A 367 -2.81 9.73 10.56
C ASN A 367 -1.37 9.20 10.41
N SER A 368 -0.38 10.10 10.27
CA SER A 368 1.03 9.72 10.18
C SER A 368 1.54 9.02 11.44
N LEU A 369 1.16 9.51 12.63
CA LEU A 369 1.51 8.87 13.89
C LEU A 369 0.88 7.47 14.00
N GLN A 370 -0.37 7.32 13.57
CA GLN A 370 -1.09 6.04 13.60
C GLN A 370 -0.36 4.98 12.76
N TYR A 371 -0.11 5.27 11.48
CA TYR A 371 0.56 4.32 10.60
C TYR A 371 1.98 4.00 11.04
N THR A 372 2.73 4.98 11.51
CA THR A 372 4.09 4.76 12.01
C THR A 372 4.10 3.85 13.23
N SER A 373 3.20 4.10 14.17
CA SER A 373 3.08 3.33 15.42
C SER A 373 2.63 1.89 15.17
N MET A 374 1.64 1.69 14.28
CA MET A 374 1.12 0.36 13.96
C MET A 374 2.14 -0.48 13.17
N ASN A 375 2.77 0.10 12.15
CA ASN A 375 3.76 -0.61 11.34
C ASN A 375 4.97 -1.03 12.17
N SER A 376 5.39 -0.23 13.15
CA SER A 376 6.52 -0.58 14.00
C SER A 376 6.15 -1.57 15.11
N MET A 377 4.99 -1.42 15.75
CA MET A 377 4.52 -2.33 16.78
C MET A 377 4.27 -3.74 16.24
N ALA A 378 3.88 -3.88 14.96
CA ALA A 378 3.67 -5.16 14.31
C ALA A 378 4.90 -6.08 14.40
N PHE A 379 6.11 -5.53 14.41
CA PHE A 379 7.36 -6.32 14.36
C PHE A 379 8.17 -6.28 15.67
N ALA A 380 7.70 -5.60 16.71
CA ALA A 380 8.47 -5.44 17.95
C ALA A 380 8.76 -6.78 18.66
N ASP A 381 7.76 -7.67 18.71
CA ASP A 381 7.81 -8.95 19.43
C ASP A 381 7.80 -10.16 18.50
N ILE A 382 8.14 -9.99 17.23
CA ILE A 382 8.20 -11.07 16.25
C ILE A 382 9.62 -11.58 16.13
N ASP A 383 9.78 -12.89 16.20
CA ASP A 383 11.07 -13.55 16.03
C ASP A 383 11.54 -13.48 14.56
N ALA A 384 12.85 -13.46 14.34
CA ALA A 384 13.45 -13.40 13.01
C ALA A 384 12.96 -14.48 12.01
N PRO A 385 12.66 -15.74 12.42
CA PRO A 385 12.12 -16.76 11.53
C PRO A 385 10.71 -16.46 11.02
N ASP A 386 9.90 -15.72 11.80
CA ASP A 386 8.50 -15.42 11.48
C ASP A 386 8.32 -14.05 10.80
N SER A 387 9.38 -13.25 10.70
CA SER A 387 9.34 -11.90 10.13
C SER A 387 8.85 -11.84 8.68
N SER A 388 9.10 -12.88 7.90
CA SER A 388 8.62 -13.02 6.52
C SER A 388 7.09 -13.10 6.48
N MET A 389 6.52 -14.06 7.22
CA MET A 389 5.08 -14.28 7.33
C MET A 389 4.36 -13.08 7.97
N ALA A 390 4.98 -12.45 8.96
CA ALA A 390 4.46 -11.24 9.57
C ALA A 390 4.41 -10.06 8.58
N SER A 391 5.45 -9.87 7.77
CA SER A 391 5.51 -8.83 6.74
C SER A 391 4.41 -9.05 5.70
N THR A 392 4.24 -10.30 5.27
CA THR A 392 3.18 -10.72 4.36
C THR A 392 1.79 -10.41 4.91
N ILE A 393 1.44 -10.91 6.11
CA ILE A 393 0.12 -10.68 6.72
C ILE A 393 -0.13 -9.17 6.92
N ALA A 394 0.88 -8.45 7.41
CA ALA A 394 0.76 -7.02 7.63
C ALA A 394 0.57 -6.26 6.30
N SER A 395 1.13 -6.75 5.19
CA SER A 395 0.96 -6.11 3.87
C SER A 395 -0.36 -6.51 3.21
N SER A 396 -0.84 -7.74 3.39
CA SER A 396 -2.15 -8.18 2.86
C SER A 396 -3.34 -7.47 3.51
N MET A 397 -3.18 -7.00 4.74
CA MET A 397 -4.21 -6.26 5.48
C MET A 397 -4.08 -4.74 5.31
N GLN A 398 -3.06 -4.28 4.60
CA GLN A 398 -2.79 -2.88 4.29
C GLN A 398 -3.38 -2.54 2.95
#